data_AF-A0A519ZZD7-F1
#
_entry.id   AF-A0A519ZZD7-F1
#
_cell.length_a   1.000
_cell.length_b   1.000
_cell.length_c   1.000
_cell.angle_alpha   90.00
_cell.angle_beta   90.00
_cell.angle_gamma   90.00
#
_symmetry.space_group_name_H-M   'P 1'
#
loop_
_entity.id
_entity.type
_entity.pdbx_description
1 polymer ?
#
loop_
_entity_poly.entity_id
_entity_poly.type
_entity_poly.pdbx_seq_one_letter_code
_entity_poly.pdbx_strand_id
1 'polypeptide(L)'
;MRLINRLFLSLALLIGAVATVSAKPHDYLRACWRQQGQPLQDNYLVFSYRETVNELEHNLMPWQTTAYAGRGTVWVAADRFLKQDTLTAVTRQRTYFSSTQRSATRLLYRDYGDKDLFAATQGMQQDYVFRAARYSPLSLLAYFQQHQVVADAAAPAGLASYQTTINQTVVQLFIRQRDALVDHVTLLGPDELLGDVTTTFRYLDYAHLGQLAYATRVQIEKTNGKVTDEVQLRPATVQATAPTLLTAPADYHLLASAEIKPEVRVETYRPRLHFVELKHTNDRALVVEFDQFLLVAEAPLSSQNGELLIEAAQKLAPSKLIRYFVAGHHHPHYLGGVRPFVQRGATVVVGAGDETYVRYLATAPHTLRPDSLQRHPRPVQVEEIPLHGSKTITDGRFEMQIYCIGAQSAHTNDYLLYYFPSEKVLFEDDLAGIPQ
;
A
#
# COMPACT_ATOMS: atom_id res chain seq x y z
N MET A 1 -37.77 86.89 -32.58
CA MET A 1 -36.78 87.70 -33.33
C MET A 1 -35.40 87.13 -33.03
N ARG A 2 -34.74 86.54 -34.05
CA ARG A 2 -33.30 86.16 -34.16
C ARG A 2 -32.76 85.16 -33.10
N LEU A 3 -32.62 83.88 -33.48
CA LEU A 3 -31.40 83.20 -33.96
C LEU A 3 -30.25 83.22 -32.94
N ILE A 4 -29.80 82.03 -32.49
CA ILE A 4 -28.38 81.66 -32.37
C ILE A 4 -28.23 80.12 -32.33
N ASN A 5 -27.39 79.68 -33.26
CA ASN A 5 -26.72 78.41 -33.58
C ASN A 5 -26.71 77.25 -32.56
N ARG A 6 -27.03 76.05 -33.07
CA ARG A 6 -26.61 74.76 -32.52
C ARG A 6 -25.19 74.43 -32.99
N LEU A 7 -24.25 74.33 -32.06
CA LEU A 7 -22.91 73.79 -32.27
C LEU A 7 -22.95 72.28 -31.94
N PHE A 8 -22.62 71.43 -32.90
CA PHE A 8 -22.36 70.00 -32.66
C PHE A 8 -20.97 69.85 -32.04
N LEU A 9 -20.91 69.33 -30.82
CA LEU A 9 -19.66 68.94 -30.16
C LEU A 9 -19.45 67.44 -30.37
N SER A 10 -18.45 67.08 -31.17
CA SER A 10 -17.95 65.72 -31.34
C SER A 10 -17.13 65.32 -30.12
N LEU A 11 -17.68 64.43 -29.28
CA LEU A 11 -17.01 63.86 -28.13
C LEU A 11 -16.19 62.63 -28.58
N ALA A 12 -14.87 62.78 -28.69
CA ALA A 12 -13.97 61.66 -28.92
C ALA A 12 -13.83 60.85 -27.62
N LEU A 13 -14.31 59.60 -27.65
CA LEU A 13 -14.21 58.65 -26.54
C LEU A 13 -12.80 58.04 -26.52
N LEU A 14 -11.91 58.53 -25.64
CA LEU A 14 -10.66 57.82 -25.32
C LEU A 14 -11.00 56.59 -24.46
N ILE A 15 -11.05 55.42 -25.07
CA ILE A 15 -11.08 54.14 -24.35
C ILE A 15 -9.65 53.85 -23.89
N GLY A 16 -9.35 54.21 -22.64
CA GLY A 16 -8.13 53.75 -21.97
C GLY A 16 -8.22 52.24 -21.76
N ALA A 17 -7.36 51.49 -22.44
CA ALA A 17 -7.17 50.08 -22.15
C ALA A 17 -6.62 49.93 -20.72
N VAL A 18 -7.49 49.55 -19.78
CA VAL A 18 -7.07 49.12 -18.44
C VAL A 18 -6.33 47.80 -18.64
N ALA A 19 -5.01 47.85 -18.65
CA ALA A 19 -4.19 46.66 -18.55
C ALA A 19 -4.48 46.03 -17.18
N THR A 20 -5.27 44.96 -17.16
CA THR A 20 -5.38 44.09 -15.99
C THR A 20 -4.00 43.46 -15.79
N VAL A 21 -3.21 44.04 -14.88
CA VAL A 21 -2.01 43.39 -14.35
C VAL A 21 -2.51 42.18 -13.57
N SER A 22 -2.59 41.04 -14.24
CA SER A 22 -2.77 39.77 -13.55
C SER A 22 -1.54 39.57 -12.67
N ALA A 23 -1.70 39.73 -11.36
CA ALA A 23 -0.65 39.42 -10.40
C ALA A 23 -0.23 37.97 -10.66
N LYS A 24 1.07 37.72 -10.85
CA LYS A 24 1.57 36.35 -11.00
C LYS A 24 1.07 35.54 -9.79
N PRO A 25 0.52 34.33 -10.02
CA PRO A 25 0.06 33.49 -8.92
C PRO A 25 1.17 33.31 -7.90
N HIS A 26 0.83 33.35 -6.60
CA HIS A 26 1.80 33.18 -5.54
C HIS A 26 2.40 31.77 -5.61
N ASP A 27 3.72 31.67 -5.74
CA ASP A 27 4.46 30.41 -5.83
C ASP A 27 4.66 29.82 -4.43
N TYR A 28 3.63 29.13 -3.93
CA TYR A 28 3.64 28.50 -2.61
C TYR A 28 4.71 27.42 -2.49
N LEU A 29 5.05 26.71 -3.58
CA LEU A 29 6.10 25.68 -3.57
C LEU A 29 7.47 26.30 -3.31
N ARG A 30 7.81 27.40 -4.01
CA ARG A 30 9.06 28.14 -3.76
C ARG A 30 9.08 28.80 -2.39
N ALA A 31 7.97 29.37 -1.94
CA ALA A 31 7.88 29.96 -0.59
C ALA A 31 8.08 28.90 0.50
N CYS A 32 7.54 27.69 0.28
CA CYS A 32 7.70 26.54 1.15
C CYS A 32 9.15 26.02 1.17
N TRP A 33 9.76 25.88 0.00
CA TRP A 33 11.18 25.49 -0.12
C TRP A 33 12.11 26.45 0.63
N ARG A 34 11.86 27.76 0.54
CA ARG A 34 12.64 28.80 1.25
C ARG A 34 12.65 28.63 2.77
N GLN A 35 11.62 28.00 3.34
CA GLN A 35 11.50 27.81 4.78
C GLN A 35 11.92 26.41 5.23
N GLN A 36 11.72 25.38 4.42
CA GLN A 36 11.89 23.99 4.88
C GLN A 36 13.10 23.27 4.25
N GLY A 37 13.67 23.78 3.15
CA GLY A 37 14.78 23.13 2.46
C GLY A 37 15.96 24.04 2.14
N GLN A 38 15.71 25.22 1.56
CA GLN A 38 16.77 26.15 1.17
C GLN A 38 17.76 26.53 2.29
N PRO A 39 17.32 26.76 3.55
CA PRO A 39 18.25 27.11 4.62
C PRO A 39 19.22 25.98 5.00
N LEU A 40 18.88 24.73 4.67
CA LEU A 40 19.68 23.57 5.02
C LEU A 40 20.94 23.43 4.14
N GLN A 41 20.89 23.92 2.90
CA GLN A 41 21.95 23.75 1.90
C GLN A 41 22.33 22.25 1.78
N ASP A 42 23.62 21.92 1.94
CA ASP A 42 24.13 20.55 1.87
C ASP A 42 24.20 19.85 3.25
N ASN A 43 23.74 20.51 4.32
CA ASN A 43 23.76 19.96 5.67
C ASN A 43 22.62 18.94 5.87
N TYR A 44 22.66 18.26 7.01
CA TYR A 44 21.60 17.37 7.49
C TYR A 44 20.77 18.04 8.57
N LEU A 45 19.46 17.88 8.46
CA LEU A 45 18.54 18.10 9.56
C LEU A 45 18.46 16.81 10.36
N VAL A 46 18.80 16.89 11.64
CA VAL A 46 19.00 15.71 12.50
C VAL A 46 18.00 15.71 13.63
N PHE A 47 17.29 14.59 13.77
CA PHE A 47 16.26 14.40 14.79
C PHE A 47 16.49 13.09 15.53
N SER A 48 16.35 13.11 16.85
CA SER A 48 15.95 11.91 17.58
C SER A 48 14.42 11.83 17.57
N TYR A 49 13.85 10.64 17.59
CA TYR A 49 12.40 10.48 17.54
C TYR A 49 11.91 9.32 18.40
N ARG A 50 10.61 9.34 18.68
CA ARG A 50 9.82 8.19 19.15
C ARG A 50 8.61 8.03 18.26
N GLU A 51 8.14 6.81 18.06
CA GLU A 51 6.97 6.54 17.24
C GLU A 51 6.15 5.36 17.74
N THR A 52 4.87 5.37 17.40
CA THR A 52 3.99 4.21 17.47
C THR A 52 3.80 3.70 16.05
N VAL A 53 4.06 2.42 15.84
CA VAL A 53 3.92 1.74 14.54
C VAL A 53 2.92 0.61 14.69
N ASN A 54 1.92 0.56 13.82
CA ASN A 54 0.93 -0.51 13.78
C ASN A 54 1.03 -1.23 12.43
N GLU A 55 1.25 -2.53 12.42
CA GLU A 55 1.41 -3.31 11.19
C GLU A 55 0.34 -4.39 11.06
N LEU A 56 -0.17 -4.59 9.84
CA LEU A 56 -1.06 -5.70 9.49
C LEU A 56 -0.23 -6.97 9.24
N GLU A 57 0.24 -7.58 10.32
CA GLU A 57 0.98 -8.85 10.26
C GLU A 57 0.04 -10.05 10.09
N HIS A 58 0.62 -11.26 10.07
CA HIS A 58 -0.13 -12.52 10.17
C HIS A 58 -0.77 -12.63 11.56
N ASN A 59 -1.93 -11.99 11.70
CA ASN A 59 -2.72 -11.91 12.93
C ASN A 59 -3.99 -12.77 12.85
N LEU A 60 -4.72 -12.86 13.96
CA LEU A 60 -5.84 -13.79 14.11
C LEU A 60 -7.12 -13.35 13.38
N MET A 61 -7.23 -12.06 13.02
CA MET A 61 -8.43 -11.48 12.40
C MET A 61 -8.05 -10.44 11.34
N PRO A 62 -8.92 -10.21 10.33
CA PRO A 62 -8.77 -9.10 9.42
C PRO A 62 -8.59 -7.77 10.16
N TRP A 63 -7.70 -6.91 9.64
CA TRP A 63 -7.41 -5.57 10.17
C TRP A 63 -6.81 -5.54 11.58
N GLN A 64 -6.55 -6.68 12.22
CA GLN A 64 -5.86 -6.71 13.50
C GLN A 64 -4.41 -6.26 13.30
N THR A 65 -4.02 -5.22 14.04
CA THR A 65 -2.66 -4.68 13.98
C THR A 65 -1.79 -5.20 15.11
N THR A 66 -0.53 -5.47 14.81
CA THR A 66 0.52 -5.61 15.82
C THR A 66 1.12 -4.24 16.12
N ALA A 67 1.10 -3.84 17.40
CA ALA A 67 1.65 -2.56 17.83
C ALA A 67 3.13 -2.67 18.21
N TYR A 68 3.90 -1.67 17.78
CA TYR A 68 5.31 -1.52 18.04
C TYR A 68 5.63 -0.10 18.54
N ALA A 69 6.65 -0.01 19.39
CA ALA A 69 7.24 1.25 19.80
C ALA A 69 8.59 1.42 19.09
N GLY A 70 8.70 2.45 18.25
CA GLY A 70 9.93 2.81 17.57
C GLY A 70 10.65 3.97 18.25
N ARG A 71 11.98 3.99 18.16
CA ARG A 71 12.80 5.16 18.52
C ARG A 71 14.12 5.11 17.77
N GLY A 72 14.65 6.26 17.40
CA GLY A 72 15.91 6.31 16.69
C GLY A 72 16.40 7.72 16.44
N THR A 73 17.36 7.81 15.54
CA THR A 73 17.87 9.07 15.00
C THR A 73 17.80 9.02 13.48
N VAL A 74 17.37 10.11 12.86
CA VAL A 74 17.39 10.31 11.41
C VAL A 74 18.23 11.52 11.06
N TRP A 75 18.93 11.43 9.93
CA TRP A 75 19.64 12.53 9.27
C TRP A 75 19.01 12.72 7.90
N VAL A 76 18.38 13.87 7.67
CA VAL A 76 17.62 14.14 6.45
C VAL A 76 18.23 15.31 5.71
N ALA A 77 18.50 15.12 4.42
CA ALA A 77 18.80 16.19 3.48
C ALA A 77 17.86 16.05 2.26
N ALA A 78 17.99 16.95 1.29
CA ALA A 78 17.15 16.94 0.08
C ALA A 78 17.23 15.60 -0.69
N ASP A 79 18.42 15.04 -0.82
CA ASP A 79 18.71 13.86 -1.65
C ASP A 79 19.25 12.65 -0.87
N ARG A 80 19.54 12.83 0.42
CA ARG A 80 20.19 11.86 1.32
C ARG A 80 19.34 11.64 2.57
N PHE A 81 19.32 10.40 3.03
CA PHE A 81 18.60 10.01 4.23
C PHE A 81 19.37 8.91 4.96
N LEU A 82 19.55 9.08 6.27
CA LEU A 82 20.10 8.07 7.13
C LEU A 82 19.17 7.86 8.32
N LYS A 83 19.10 6.61 8.80
CA LYS A 83 18.28 6.23 9.94
C LYS A 83 18.99 5.13 10.70
N GLN A 84 19.08 5.27 12.02
CA GLN A 84 19.44 4.18 12.92
C GLN A 84 18.40 4.14 14.03
N ASP A 85 17.79 2.98 14.22
CA ASP A 85 16.66 2.89 15.14
C ASP A 85 16.43 1.51 15.72
N THR A 86 15.54 1.49 16.71
CA THR A 86 15.07 0.29 17.40
C THR A 86 13.56 0.23 17.32
N LEU A 87 13.05 -0.97 17.06
CA LEU A 87 11.62 -1.28 17.10
C LEU A 87 11.37 -2.33 18.18
N THR A 88 10.45 -2.05 19.10
CA THR A 88 10.10 -2.96 20.21
C THR A 88 8.66 -3.42 20.06
N ALA A 89 8.44 -4.73 19.97
CA ALA A 89 7.09 -5.31 19.98
C ALA A 89 6.43 -5.06 21.34
N VAL A 90 5.28 -4.37 21.37
CA VAL A 90 4.65 -3.94 22.63
C VAL A 90 4.21 -5.13 23.48
N THR A 91 3.68 -6.17 22.85
CA THR A 91 3.19 -7.36 23.56
C THR A 91 4.32 -8.35 23.89
N ARG A 92 5.19 -8.64 22.92
CA ARG A 92 6.28 -9.63 23.06
C ARG A 92 7.53 -9.08 23.76
N GLN A 93 7.63 -7.77 23.94
CA GLN A 93 8.77 -7.06 24.54
C GLN A 93 10.14 -7.37 23.88
N ARG A 94 10.12 -7.86 22.64
CA ARG A 94 11.32 -8.12 21.85
C ARG A 94 11.72 -6.87 21.09
N THR A 95 13.01 -6.54 21.13
CA THR A 95 13.57 -5.36 20.46
C THR A 95 14.44 -5.78 19.28
N TYR A 96 14.27 -5.06 18.18
CA TYR A 96 14.99 -5.24 16.94
C TYR A 96 15.70 -3.94 16.56
N PHE A 97 16.72 -4.03 15.72
CA PHE A 97 17.57 -2.91 15.33
C PHE A 97 17.60 -2.80 13.80
N SER A 98 17.53 -1.59 13.28
CA SER A 98 17.65 -1.31 11.85
C SER A 98 18.62 -0.17 11.60
N SER A 99 19.24 -0.19 10.44
CA SER A 99 20.05 0.90 9.91
C SER A 99 19.71 1.10 8.43
N THR A 100 19.61 2.35 7.99
CA THR A 100 19.47 2.71 6.58
C THR A 100 20.42 3.85 6.24
N GLN A 101 21.04 3.78 5.08
CA GLN A 101 21.84 4.85 4.49
C GLN A 101 21.53 4.95 3.00
N ARG A 102 20.87 6.04 2.60
CA ARG A 102 20.41 6.31 1.24
C ARG A 102 21.05 7.60 0.70
N SER A 103 21.51 7.54 -0.55
CA SER A 103 21.89 8.70 -1.37
C SER A 103 21.14 8.67 -2.70
N ALA A 104 21.45 9.61 -3.59
CA ALA A 104 20.90 9.64 -4.95
C ALA A 104 21.20 8.37 -5.77
N THR A 105 22.28 7.65 -5.47
CA THR A 105 22.74 6.48 -6.27
C THR A 105 22.87 5.19 -5.48
N ARG A 106 22.64 5.22 -4.16
CA ARG A 106 22.80 4.05 -3.29
C ARG A 106 21.67 3.96 -2.27
N LEU A 107 21.30 2.74 -1.95
CA LEU A 107 20.49 2.37 -0.80
C LEU A 107 21.18 1.19 -0.09
N LEU A 108 21.71 1.44 1.11
CA LEU A 108 22.16 0.42 2.04
C LEU A 108 21.11 0.31 3.14
N TYR A 109 20.63 -0.90 3.37
CA TYR A 109 19.55 -1.15 4.30
C TYR A 109 19.81 -2.45 5.03
N ARG A 110 19.67 -2.44 6.36
CA ARG A 110 19.62 -3.63 7.20
C ARG A 110 18.32 -3.57 7.99
N ASP A 111 17.45 -4.54 7.75
CA ASP A 111 16.13 -4.59 8.38
C ASP A 111 16.21 -5.11 9.82
N TYR A 112 15.10 -4.99 10.53
CA TYR A 112 14.91 -5.44 11.89
C TYR A 112 15.14 -6.95 12.02
N GLY A 113 16.24 -7.32 12.69
CA GLY A 113 16.59 -8.71 12.96
C GLY A 113 17.56 -9.32 11.95
N ASP A 114 17.83 -8.63 10.84
CA ASP A 114 18.81 -9.07 9.85
C ASP A 114 20.24 -8.81 10.33
N LYS A 115 21.14 -9.71 9.94
CA LYS A 115 22.59 -9.55 10.14
C LYS A 115 23.24 -8.86 8.95
N ASP A 116 22.78 -9.20 7.75
CA ASP A 116 23.34 -8.79 6.48
C ASP A 116 22.58 -7.61 5.86
N LEU A 117 23.19 -6.99 4.84
CA LEU A 117 22.53 -5.95 4.07
C LEU A 117 21.49 -6.55 3.14
N PHE A 118 20.35 -5.88 3.03
CA PHE A 118 19.33 -6.21 2.05
C PHE A 118 19.82 -5.92 0.63
N ALA A 119 19.48 -6.79 -0.31
CA ALA A 119 19.79 -6.64 -1.73
C ALA A 119 18.87 -5.60 -2.38
N ALA A 120 19.22 -4.32 -2.22
CA ALA A 120 18.39 -3.20 -2.67
C ALA A 120 18.23 -3.16 -4.21
N THR A 121 17.00 -2.98 -4.68
CA THR A 121 16.69 -2.76 -6.10
C THR A 121 16.66 -1.28 -6.46
N GLN A 122 16.71 -0.98 -7.76
CA GLN A 122 16.52 0.38 -8.27
C GLN A 122 15.16 0.98 -7.86
N GLY A 123 14.08 0.19 -7.94
CA GLY A 123 12.75 0.62 -7.50
C GLY A 123 12.71 0.97 -6.01
N MET A 124 13.29 0.12 -5.15
CA MET A 124 13.39 0.40 -3.71
C MET A 124 14.15 1.69 -3.42
N GLN A 125 15.22 1.97 -4.17
CA GLN A 125 15.97 3.21 -3.99
C GLN A 125 15.12 4.43 -4.35
N GLN A 126 14.36 4.37 -5.43
CA GLN A 126 13.46 5.46 -5.86
C GLN A 126 12.34 5.69 -4.85
N ASP A 127 11.67 4.63 -4.42
CA ASP A 127 10.54 4.66 -3.48
C ASP A 127 10.94 5.05 -2.06
N TYR A 128 12.22 4.97 -1.72
CA TYR A 128 12.67 5.25 -0.35
C TYR A 128 12.35 6.69 0.09
N VAL A 129 12.15 7.61 -0.87
CA VAL A 129 11.66 8.96 -0.58
C VAL A 129 10.33 8.97 0.19
N PHE A 130 9.48 7.96 -0.03
CA PHE A 130 8.22 7.75 0.68
C PHE A 130 8.45 7.32 2.14
N ARG A 131 9.47 6.47 2.39
CA ARG A 131 9.85 6.09 3.75
C ARG A 131 10.43 7.27 4.53
N ALA A 132 11.18 8.15 3.86
CA ALA A 132 11.69 9.38 4.48
C ALA A 132 10.58 10.37 4.85
N ALA A 133 9.47 10.40 4.09
CA ALA A 133 8.32 11.27 4.34
C ALA A 133 7.70 11.08 5.73
N ARG A 134 7.87 9.90 6.33
CA ARG A 134 7.52 9.56 7.73
C ARG A 134 8.11 10.51 8.76
N TYR A 135 9.30 11.05 8.49
CA TYR A 135 10.04 11.90 9.43
C TYR A 135 10.17 13.35 8.95
N SER A 136 10.17 13.57 7.63
CA SER A 136 10.25 14.92 7.06
C SER A 136 9.80 14.93 5.60
N PRO A 137 9.05 15.96 5.14
CA PRO A 137 8.66 16.09 3.74
C PRO A 137 9.82 16.52 2.83
N LEU A 138 11.01 16.79 3.39
CA LEU A 138 12.09 17.50 2.70
C LEU A 138 12.48 16.88 1.35
N SER A 139 12.62 15.55 1.27
CA SER A 139 13.05 14.91 0.03
C SER A 139 11.96 14.95 -1.05
N LEU A 140 10.68 14.87 -0.68
CA LEU A 140 9.57 15.08 -1.62
C LEU A 140 9.46 16.55 -2.02
N LEU A 141 9.58 17.48 -1.06
CA LEU A 141 9.56 18.91 -1.36
C LEU A 141 10.69 19.30 -2.33
N ALA A 142 11.90 18.76 -2.14
CA ALA A 142 13.02 18.93 -3.04
C ALA A 142 12.72 18.36 -4.43
N TYR A 143 12.13 17.17 -4.51
CA TYR A 143 11.72 16.56 -5.78
C TYR A 143 10.75 17.47 -6.54
N PHE A 144 9.69 17.94 -5.89
CA PHE A 144 8.69 18.82 -6.51
C PHE A 144 9.31 20.14 -7.00
N GLN A 145 10.22 20.73 -6.21
CA GLN A 145 10.92 21.96 -6.57
C GLN A 145 11.86 21.76 -7.77
N GLN A 146 12.66 20.68 -7.78
CA GLN A 146 13.62 20.39 -8.84
C GLN A 146 12.94 20.10 -10.17
N HIS A 147 11.80 19.39 -10.13
CA HIS A 147 11.00 19.06 -11.31
C HIS A 147 10.02 20.17 -11.71
N GLN A 148 10.02 21.30 -10.98
CA GLN A 148 9.16 22.46 -11.25
C GLN A 148 7.68 22.07 -11.38
N VAL A 149 7.21 21.20 -10.49
CA VAL A 149 5.81 20.72 -10.50
C VAL A 149 4.89 21.92 -10.33
N VAL A 150 3.93 22.06 -11.24
CA VAL A 150 2.96 23.16 -11.24
C VAL A 150 1.83 22.90 -10.26
N ALA A 151 1.26 23.96 -9.70
CA ALA A 151 0.10 23.83 -8.80
C ALA A 151 -1.12 23.32 -9.57
N ASP A 152 -1.93 22.46 -8.94
CA ASP A 152 -3.19 22.02 -9.51
C ASP A 152 -4.19 23.17 -9.55
N ALA A 153 -5.06 23.17 -10.58
CA ALA A 153 -6.10 24.19 -10.71
C ALA A 153 -7.18 24.10 -9.61
N ALA A 154 -7.37 22.90 -9.05
CA ALA A 154 -8.36 22.63 -8.01
C ALA A 154 -7.65 22.15 -6.74
N ALA A 155 -7.52 23.05 -5.76
CA ALA A 155 -6.99 22.74 -4.44
C ALA A 155 -8.06 22.99 -3.36
N PRO A 156 -8.04 22.26 -2.24
CA PRO A 156 -8.91 22.55 -1.11
C PRO A 156 -8.70 23.97 -0.58
N ALA A 157 -9.76 24.57 -0.01
CA ALA A 157 -9.70 25.93 0.51
C ALA A 157 -8.55 26.10 1.54
N GLY A 158 -7.73 27.14 1.35
CA GLY A 158 -6.58 27.42 2.21
C GLY A 158 -5.33 26.57 1.95
N LEU A 159 -5.35 25.68 0.96
CA LEU A 159 -4.21 24.87 0.52
C LEU A 159 -3.84 25.17 -0.94
N ALA A 160 -2.56 25.04 -1.27
CA ALA A 160 -2.08 24.84 -2.62
C ALA A 160 -1.74 23.36 -2.76
N SER A 161 -2.18 22.72 -3.84
CA SER A 161 -1.88 21.31 -4.12
C SER A 161 -0.99 21.19 -5.35
N TYR A 162 -0.18 20.14 -5.36
CA TYR A 162 0.72 19.78 -6.43
C TYR A 162 0.68 18.27 -6.57
N GLN A 163 0.70 17.76 -7.80
CA GLN A 163 0.69 16.33 -8.06
C GLN A 163 1.79 15.92 -9.05
N THR A 164 2.39 14.76 -8.80
CA THR A 164 3.29 14.09 -9.75
C THR A 164 3.23 12.57 -9.55
N THR A 165 3.95 11.82 -10.36
CA THR A 165 4.08 10.37 -10.22
C THR A 165 5.55 9.99 -10.05
N ILE A 166 5.85 9.21 -9.01
CA ILE A 166 7.19 8.70 -8.71
C ILE A 166 7.09 7.17 -8.66
N ASN A 167 7.80 6.47 -9.55
CA ASN A 167 7.85 5.00 -9.63
C ASN A 167 6.47 4.33 -9.43
N GLN A 168 5.48 4.75 -10.24
CA GLN A 168 4.07 4.29 -10.24
C GLN A 168 3.18 4.79 -9.10
N THR A 169 3.72 5.46 -8.09
CA THR A 169 2.93 6.06 -7.01
C THR A 169 2.53 7.48 -7.39
N VAL A 170 1.24 7.80 -7.32
CA VAL A 170 0.76 9.19 -7.44
C VAL A 170 1.03 9.89 -6.10
N VAL A 171 1.79 10.97 -6.15
CA VAL A 171 2.20 11.75 -4.99
C VAL A 171 1.53 13.10 -5.06
N GLN A 172 0.78 13.46 -4.02
CA GLN A 172 0.24 14.81 -3.89
C GLN A 172 0.86 15.50 -2.67
N LEU A 173 1.26 16.75 -2.88
CA LEU A 173 1.84 17.62 -1.86
C LEU A 173 0.87 18.79 -1.62
N PHE A 174 0.48 18.98 -0.35
CA PHE A 174 -0.40 20.06 0.05
C PHE A 174 0.35 21.06 0.92
N ILE A 175 0.32 22.33 0.54
CA ILE A 175 1.00 23.43 1.22
C ILE A 175 -0.04 24.42 1.73
N ARG A 176 0.04 24.79 3.00
CA ARG A 176 -0.87 25.78 3.59
C ARG A 176 -0.61 27.16 3.01
N GLN A 177 -1.65 27.84 2.55
CA GLN A 177 -1.53 29.17 1.97
C GLN A 177 -1.19 30.25 3.03
N ARG A 178 -1.54 30.01 4.30
CA ARG A 178 -1.36 31.00 5.37
C ARG A 178 0.09 31.26 5.78
N ASP A 179 0.95 30.24 5.66
CA ASP A 179 2.33 30.26 6.15
C ASP A 179 3.33 29.56 5.23
N ALA A 180 2.86 29.02 4.10
CA ALA A 180 3.66 28.26 3.14
C ALA A 180 4.42 27.09 3.77
N LEU A 181 3.83 26.42 4.76
CA LEU A 181 4.36 25.16 5.31
C LEU A 181 3.64 23.96 4.71
N VAL A 182 4.29 22.79 4.68
CA VAL A 182 3.63 21.57 4.21
C VAL A 182 2.51 21.23 5.21
N ASP A 183 1.32 20.99 4.71
CA ASP A 183 0.21 20.49 5.53
C ASP A 183 0.28 18.97 5.61
N HIS A 184 0.26 18.33 4.44
CA HIS A 184 0.34 16.89 4.32
C HIS A 184 0.81 16.46 2.93
N VAL A 185 1.18 15.19 2.84
CA VAL A 185 1.46 14.49 1.60
C VAL A 185 0.57 13.25 1.53
N THR A 186 0.01 12.97 0.36
CA THR A 186 -0.66 11.69 0.07
C THR A 186 0.15 10.90 -0.95
N LEU A 187 0.24 9.59 -0.72
CA LEU A 187 0.81 8.62 -1.63
C LEU A 187 -0.29 7.63 -2.01
N LEU A 188 -0.64 7.56 -3.28
CA LEU A 188 -1.59 6.61 -3.83
C LEU A 188 -0.82 5.62 -4.71
N GLY A 189 -0.72 4.37 -4.25
CA GLY A 189 -0.02 3.31 -4.97
C GLY A 189 -0.89 2.05 -5.08
N PRO A 190 -0.59 1.16 -6.04
CA PRO A 190 -1.37 -0.07 -6.20
C PRO A 190 -0.87 -1.18 -5.27
N ASP A 191 -1.78 -1.85 -4.59
CA ASP A 191 -1.58 -3.04 -3.77
C ASP A 191 -2.28 -4.25 -4.41
N GLU A 192 -1.67 -5.44 -4.33
CA GLU A 192 -2.17 -6.63 -5.02
C GLU A 192 -3.43 -7.23 -4.38
N LEU A 193 -3.62 -7.00 -3.09
CA LEU A 193 -4.75 -7.47 -2.30
C LEU A 193 -5.78 -6.35 -2.12
N LEU A 194 -5.31 -5.18 -1.70
CA LEU A 194 -6.14 -4.09 -1.20
C LEU A 194 -6.53 -3.07 -2.27
N GLY A 195 -6.03 -3.23 -3.50
CA GLY A 195 -6.27 -2.32 -4.62
C GLY A 195 -5.50 -1.02 -4.49
N ASP A 196 -6.12 0.11 -4.85
CA ASP A 196 -5.50 1.41 -4.71
C ASP A 196 -5.43 1.80 -3.23
N VAL A 197 -4.21 1.92 -2.70
CA VAL A 197 -3.94 2.21 -1.30
C VAL A 197 -3.36 3.60 -1.16
N THR A 198 -4.02 4.40 -0.31
CA THR A 198 -3.56 5.72 0.09
C THR A 198 -2.82 5.64 1.43
N THR A 199 -1.64 6.26 1.49
CA THR A 199 -0.97 6.65 2.73
C THR A 199 -0.88 8.17 2.83
N THR A 200 -1.28 8.74 3.96
CA THR A 200 -1.23 10.19 4.21
C THR A 200 -0.27 10.49 5.35
N PHE A 201 0.68 11.41 5.13
CA PHE A 201 1.56 11.96 6.15
C PHE A 201 1.12 13.40 6.46
N ARG A 202 0.62 13.64 7.68
CA ARG A 202 0.18 14.95 8.16
C ARG A 202 1.25 15.55 9.05
N TYR A 203 1.75 16.75 8.70
CA TYR A 203 2.86 17.41 9.38
C TYR A 203 2.35 18.48 10.34
N LEU A 204 2.64 18.32 11.62
CA LEU A 204 2.01 19.06 12.71
C LEU A 204 3.08 19.69 13.62
N ASP A 205 2.62 20.65 14.43
CA ASP A 205 3.40 21.24 15.52
C ASP A 205 4.77 21.76 15.05
N TYR A 206 4.75 22.63 14.04
CA TYR A 206 5.94 23.19 13.42
C TYR A 206 6.80 23.99 14.41
N ALA A 207 8.09 23.71 14.41
CA ALA A 207 9.13 24.45 15.13
C ALA A 207 10.11 25.10 14.15
N HIS A 208 10.95 25.99 14.66
CA HIS A 208 11.92 26.74 13.88
C HIS A 208 13.33 26.59 14.46
N LEU A 209 14.32 26.41 13.57
CA LEU A 209 15.74 26.50 13.84
C LEU A 209 16.33 27.58 12.92
N GLY A 210 16.44 28.80 13.45
CA GLY A 210 16.72 29.97 12.61
C GLY A 210 15.60 30.18 11.58
N GLN A 211 15.94 30.18 10.29
CA GLN A 211 14.97 30.29 9.18
C GLN A 211 14.36 28.95 8.77
N LEU A 212 14.88 27.83 9.29
CA LEU A 212 14.43 26.50 8.93
C LEU A 212 13.21 26.10 9.75
N ALA A 213 12.08 25.87 9.09
CA ALA A 213 10.87 25.31 9.68
C ALA A 213 10.86 23.78 9.54
N TYR A 214 10.37 23.07 10.55
CA TYR A 214 10.20 21.61 10.51
C TYR A 214 9.07 21.17 11.43
N ALA A 215 8.35 20.11 11.06
CA ALA A 215 7.31 19.54 11.91
C ALA A 215 7.92 18.81 13.10
N THR A 216 7.29 18.88 14.28
CA THR A 216 7.72 18.08 15.45
C THR A 216 6.82 16.87 15.69
N ARG A 217 5.70 16.76 14.98
CA ARG A 217 4.81 15.61 15.01
C ARG A 217 4.33 15.25 13.61
N VAL A 218 4.30 13.95 13.30
CA VAL A 218 3.79 13.43 12.03
C VAL A 218 2.73 12.38 12.33
N GLN A 219 1.50 12.62 11.88
CA GLN A 219 0.42 11.62 11.91
C GLN A 219 0.37 10.89 10.57
N ILE A 220 0.23 9.57 10.60
CA ILE A 220 0.30 8.76 9.39
C ILE A 220 -0.94 7.88 9.33
N GLU A 221 -1.72 8.05 8.27
CA GLU A 221 -2.87 7.19 7.97
C GLU A 221 -2.45 6.26 6.82
N LYS A 222 -2.31 4.96 7.10
CA LYS A 222 -1.94 3.92 6.12
C LYS A 222 -3.19 3.15 5.70
N THR A 223 -3.10 2.44 4.58
CA THR A 223 -4.12 1.47 4.18
C THR A 223 -5.51 2.08 4.11
N ASN A 224 -5.65 3.21 3.39
CA ASN A 224 -6.92 3.93 3.25
C ASN A 224 -7.52 4.37 4.60
N GLY A 225 -6.67 4.72 5.57
CA GLY A 225 -7.06 5.18 6.91
C GLY A 225 -7.41 4.07 7.90
N LYS A 226 -7.26 2.79 7.52
CA LYS A 226 -7.52 1.65 8.42
C LYS A 226 -6.47 1.48 9.50
N VAL A 227 -5.25 1.94 9.24
CA VAL A 227 -4.12 1.80 10.15
C VAL A 227 -3.52 3.19 10.39
N THR A 228 -3.18 3.50 11.63
CA THR A 228 -2.61 4.80 11.98
C THR A 228 -1.32 4.64 12.76
N ASP A 229 -0.35 5.49 12.46
CA ASP A 229 0.91 5.61 13.18
C ASP A 229 1.11 7.08 13.60
N GLU A 230 2.00 7.31 14.58
CA GLU A 230 2.42 8.67 14.94
C GLU A 230 3.93 8.70 15.21
N VAL A 231 4.58 9.76 14.75
CA VAL A 231 5.98 10.07 15.03
C VAL A 231 6.06 11.37 15.82
N GLN A 232 6.80 11.36 16.93
CA GLN A 232 7.17 12.53 17.70
C GLN A 232 8.68 12.79 17.57
N LEU A 233 9.03 13.92 16.98
CA LEU A 233 10.39 14.35 16.72
C LEU A 233 10.87 15.26 17.87
N ARG A 234 12.08 15.03 18.35
CA ARG A 234 12.76 15.91 19.30
C ARG A 234 13.27 17.17 18.58
N PRO A 235 13.60 18.25 19.32
CA PRO A 235 14.19 19.44 18.72
C PRO A 235 15.37 19.10 17.80
N ALA A 236 15.36 19.67 16.60
CA ALA A 236 16.30 19.33 15.54
C ALA A 236 17.63 20.06 15.72
N THR A 237 18.68 19.51 15.13
CA THR A 237 19.97 20.20 14.93
C THR A 237 20.37 20.15 13.47
N VAL A 238 21.24 21.09 13.05
CA VAL A 238 21.85 21.06 11.72
C VAL A 238 23.29 20.56 11.84
N GLN A 239 23.64 19.56 11.05
CA GLN A 239 24.98 18.97 11.04
C GLN A 239 25.55 18.95 9.62
N ALA A 240 26.80 19.36 9.45
CA ALA A 240 27.45 19.34 8.13
C ALA A 240 27.73 17.93 7.61
N THR A 241 27.86 16.96 8.52
CA THR A 241 28.15 15.56 8.22
C THR A 241 27.17 14.64 8.95
N ALA A 242 27.01 13.44 8.41
CA ALA A 242 26.27 12.35 9.03
C ALA A 242 27.24 11.18 9.30
N PRO A 243 26.97 10.33 10.31
CA PRO A 243 27.79 9.14 10.55
C PRO A 243 27.67 8.13 9.41
N THR A 244 28.71 7.32 9.21
CA THR A 244 28.60 6.11 8.39
C THR A 244 27.87 5.03 9.19
N LEU A 245 26.61 4.76 8.86
CA LEU A 245 25.82 3.73 9.53
C LEU A 245 26.06 2.34 8.96
N LEU A 246 26.28 2.27 7.65
CA LEU A 246 26.46 1.03 6.89
C LEU A 246 27.59 1.21 5.87
N THR A 247 28.35 0.13 5.66
CA THR A 247 29.42 0.07 4.66
C THR A 247 28.96 -0.80 3.50
N ALA A 248 29.03 -0.28 2.29
CA ALA A 248 28.73 -1.05 1.09
C ALA A 248 29.80 -2.14 0.88
N PRO A 249 29.42 -3.37 0.51
CA PRO A 249 30.39 -4.38 0.08
C PRO A 249 31.07 -3.93 -1.23
N ALA A 250 32.22 -4.53 -1.54
CA ALA A 250 33.05 -4.12 -2.68
C ALA A 250 32.34 -4.25 -4.03
N ASP A 251 31.44 -5.22 -4.16
CA ASP A 251 30.64 -5.56 -5.34
C ASP A 251 29.23 -4.93 -5.32
N TYR A 252 28.99 -3.96 -4.44
CA TYR A 252 27.68 -3.32 -4.32
C TYR A 252 27.20 -2.70 -5.64
N HIS A 253 25.99 -3.08 -6.03
CA HIS A 253 25.21 -2.44 -7.06
C HIS A 253 23.72 -2.59 -6.76
N LEU A 254 22.90 -1.65 -7.24
CA LEU A 254 21.45 -1.80 -7.18
C LEU A 254 21.01 -2.86 -8.17
N LEU A 255 20.20 -3.80 -7.71
CA LEU A 255 19.61 -4.82 -8.57
C LEU A 255 18.49 -4.24 -9.43
N ALA A 256 18.28 -4.81 -10.62
CA ALA A 256 17.03 -4.58 -11.35
C ALA A 256 15.87 -5.22 -10.56
N SER A 257 14.68 -4.64 -10.65
CA SER A 257 13.48 -5.31 -10.14
C SER A 257 13.27 -6.61 -10.92
N ALA A 258 13.22 -7.73 -10.21
CA ALA A 258 13.02 -9.03 -10.84
C ALA A 258 11.58 -9.15 -11.35
N GLU A 259 11.42 -9.52 -12.62
CA GLU A 259 10.12 -9.93 -13.17
C GLU A 259 9.81 -11.34 -12.66
N ILE A 260 8.73 -11.49 -11.90
CA ILE A 260 8.25 -12.80 -11.47
C ILE A 260 7.56 -13.45 -12.67
N LYS A 261 8.14 -14.55 -13.18
CA LYS A 261 7.53 -15.35 -14.25
C LYS A 261 6.59 -16.38 -13.63
N PRO A 262 5.28 -16.33 -13.92
CA PRO A 262 4.37 -17.33 -13.39
C PRO A 262 4.68 -18.72 -13.91
N GLU A 263 4.66 -19.71 -13.02
CA GLU A 263 4.79 -21.12 -13.36
C GLU A 263 3.70 -21.92 -12.64
N VAL A 264 2.82 -22.54 -13.43
CA VAL A 264 1.65 -23.28 -12.95
C VAL A 264 1.85 -24.77 -13.23
N ARG A 265 1.74 -25.60 -12.19
CA ARG A 265 1.77 -27.07 -12.32
C ARG A 265 0.46 -27.66 -11.82
N VAL A 266 -0.14 -28.52 -12.63
CA VAL A 266 -1.39 -29.21 -12.29
C VAL A 266 -1.12 -30.69 -12.06
N GLU A 267 -1.66 -31.24 -10.97
CA GLU A 267 -1.55 -32.65 -10.61
C GLU A 267 -2.93 -33.21 -10.22
N THR A 268 -3.33 -34.32 -10.82
CA THR A 268 -4.52 -35.06 -10.36
C THR A 268 -4.10 -35.97 -9.20
N TYR A 269 -4.44 -35.57 -7.99
CA TYR A 269 -4.10 -36.33 -6.77
C TYR A 269 -5.00 -37.57 -6.61
N ARG A 270 -6.31 -37.39 -6.84
CA ARG A 270 -7.32 -38.45 -6.85
C ARG A 270 -8.36 -38.13 -7.92
N PRO A 271 -9.23 -39.09 -8.32
CA PRO A 271 -10.41 -38.73 -9.09
C PRO A 271 -11.13 -37.55 -8.43
N ARG A 272 -11.45 -36.52 -9.23
CA ARG A 272 -12.12 -35.28 -8.81
C ARG A 272 -11.32 -34.32 -7.92
N LEU A 273 -10.10 -34.66 -7.50
CA LEU A 273 -9.25 -33.81 -6.66
C LEU A 273 -7.94 -33.49 -7.38
N HIS A 274 -7.75 -32.21 -7.71
CA HIS A 274 -6.60 -31.74 -8.47
C HIS A 274 -5.87 -30.64 -7.71
N PHE A 275 -4.56 -30.78 -7.56
CA PHE A 275 -3.71 -29.72 -7.06
C PHE A 275 -3.28 -28.81 -8.19
N VAL A 276 -3.30 -27.50 -7.94
CA VAL A 276 -2.72 -26.48 -8.81
C VAL A 276 -1.66 -25.75 -8.01
N GLU A 277 -0.39 -26.00 -8.34
CA GLU A 277 0.76 -25.38 -7.69
C GLU A 277 1.19 -24.14 -8.46
N LEU A 278 1.34 -23.02 -7.75
CA LEU A 278 1.93 -21.79 -8.26
C LEU A 278 3.38 -21.72 -7.78
N LYS A 279 4.33 -22.16 -8.63
CA LYS A 279 5.73 -22.29 -8.23
C LYS A 279 6.39 -20.95 -7.90
N HIS A 280 5.94 -19.88 -8.54
CA HIS A 280 6.47 -18.53 -8.37
C HIS A 280 6.10 -17.89 -7.02
N THR A 281 5.10 -18.42 -6.32
CA THR A 281 4.73 -17.98 -4.96
C THR A 281 4.82 -19.11 -3.92
N ASN A 282 5.18 -20.32 -4.34
CA ASN A 282 5.29 -21.52 -3.50
C ASN A 282 3.97 -21.91 -2.80
N ASP A 283 2.85 -21.71 -3.49
CA ASP A 283 1.51 -22.03 -3.00
C ASP A 283 0.88 -23.22 -3.75
N ARG A 284 -0.09 -23.87 -3.11
CA ARG A 284 -0.89 -24.94 -3.70
C ARG A 284 -2.37 -24.70 -3.44
N ALA A 285 -3.15 -24.58 -4.51
CA ALA A 285 -4.60 -24.56 -4.47
C ALA A 285 -5.18 -25.96 -4.77
N LEU A 286 -6.45 -26.17 -4.40
CA LEU A 286 -7.20 -27.38 -4.69
C LEU A 286 -8.39 -27.08 -5.61
N VAL A 287 -8.47 -27.78 -6.74
CA VAL A 287 -9.64 -27.80 -7.61
C VAL A 287 -10.41 -29.10 -7.38
N VAL A 288 -11.68 -28.96 -7.02
CA VAL A 288 -12.60 -30.06 -6.75
C VAL A 288 -13.63 -30.15 -7.87
N GLU A 289 -13.69 -31.31 -8.53
CA GLU A 289 -14.57 -31.55 -9.66
C GLU A 289 -15.87 -32.26 -9.22
N PHE A 290 -16.98 -31.52 -9.26
CA PHE A 290 -18.32 -32.08 -9.15
C PHE A 290 -18.90 -32.34 -10.54
N ASP A 291 -20.02 -33.05 -10.63
CA ASP A 291 -20.62 -33.44 -11.91
C ASP A 291 -20.94 -32.26 -12.84
N GLN A 292 -21.46 -31.15 -12.29
CA GLN A 292 -21.94 -30.00 -13.07
C GLN A 292 -21.09 -28.74 -12.87
N PHE A 293 -20.19 -28.71 -11.88
CA PHE A 293 -19.45 -27.52 -11.50
C PHE A 293 -18.09 -27.85 -10.89
N LEU A 294 -17.27 -26.83 -10.75
CA LEU A 294 -16.00 -26.86 -10.02
C LEU A 294 -16.13 -26.03 -8.74
N LEU A 295 -15.37 -26.43 -7.73
CA LEU A 295 -15.01 -25.61 -6.58
C LEU A 295 -13.50 -25.40 -6.61
N VAL A 296 -13.04 -24.19 -6.34
CA VAL A 296 -11.61 -23.89 -6.14
C VAL A 296 -11.40 -23.46 -4.70
N ALA A 297 -10.48 -24.12 -4.02
CA ALA A 297 -10.05 -23.79 -2.67
C ALA A 297 -8.65 -23.18 -2.71
N GLU A 298 -8.52 -22.04 -2.04
CA GLU A 298 -7.35 -21.17 -1.98
C GLU A 298 -7.01 -20.43 -3.27
N ALA A 299 -6.66 -19.15 -3.13
CA ALA A 299 -6.12 -18.33 -4.20
C ALA A 299 -5.12 -17.31 -3.65
N PRO A 300 -3.81 -17.51 -3.88
CA PRO A 300 -2.78 -16.76 -3.18
C PRO A 300 -2.54 -15.37 -3.75
N LEU A 301 -2.40 -14.41 -2.84
CA LEU A 301 -1.72 -13.12 -2.92
C LEU A 301 -2.33 -12.06 -3.85
N SER A 302 -2.80 -12.44 -5.04
CA SER A 302 -3.18 -11.46 -6.05
C SER A 302 -4.26 -11.95 -7.02
N SER A 303 -4.96 -10.98 -7.62
CA SER A 303 -5.91 -11.25 -8.70
C SER A 303 -5.26 -11.94 -9.91
N GLN A 304 -3.97 -11.68 -10.19
CA GLN A 304 -3.26 -12.36 -11.27
C GLN A 304 -3.16 -13.87 -11.02
N ASN A 305 -2.83 -14.26 -9.78
CA ASN A 305 -2.79 -15.67 -9.39
C ASN A 305 -4.19 -16.30 -9.41
N GLY A 306 -5.22 -15.58 -9.01
CA GLY A 306 -6.61 -16.03 -9.14
C GLY A 306 -7.01 -16.36 -10.58
N GLU A 307 -6.59 -15.55 -11.55
CA GLU A 307 -6.83 -15.84 -12.98
C GLU A 307 -6.09 -17.09 -13.46
N LEU A 308 -4.84 -17.31 -13.02
CA LEU A 308 -4.07 -18.53 -13.34
C LEU A 308 -4.77 -19.79 -12.82
N LEU A 309 -5.33 -19.73 -11.61
CA LEU A 309 -6.10 -20.84 -11.03
C LEU A 309 -7.39 -21.11 -11.79
N ILE A 310 -8.12 -20.05 -12.18
CA ILE A 310 -9.33 -20.19 -13.01
C ILE A 310 -9.00 -20.82 -14.36
N GLU A 311 -7.91 -20.40 -15.00
CA GLU A 311 -7.45 -20.96 -16.27
C GLU A 311 -7.09 -22.45 -16.13
N ALA A 312 -6.36 -22.81 -15.07
CA ALA A 312 -6.01 -24.20 -14.78
C ALA A 312 -7.25 -25.06 -14.53
N ALA A 313 -8.20 -24.57 -13.73
CA ALA A 313 -9.47 -25.24 -13.46
C ALA A 313 -10.30 -25.45 -14.74
N GLN A 314 -10.33 -24.45 -15.63
CA GLN A 314 -11.04 -24.55 -16.91
C GLN A 314 -10.37 -25.51 -17.89
N LYS A 315 -9.04 -25.63 -17.88
CA LYS A 315 -8.34 -26.66 -18.67
C LYS A 315 -8.66 -28.08 -18.19
N LEU A 316 -8.84 -28.28 -16.88
CA LEU A 316 -9.22 -29.56 -16.30
C LEU A 316 -10.64 -29.99 -16.71
N ALA A 317 -11.61 -29.08 -16.63
CA ALA A 317 -13.00 -29.36 -17.00
C ALA A 317 -13.66 -28.20 -17.76
N PRO A 318 -13.43 -28.07 -19.08
CA PRO A 318 -13.80 -26.90 -19.87
C PRO A 318 -15.30 -26.56 -19.91
N SER A 319 -16.18 -27.54 -19.72
CA SER A 319 -17.63 -27.36 -19.73
C SER A 319 -18.22 -26.97 -18.37
N LYS A 320 -17.43 -27.04 -17.28
CA LYS A 320 -17.91 -26.85 -15.92
C LYS A 320 -17.61 -25.44 -15.43
N LEU A 321 -18.63 -24.79 -14.85
CA LEU A 321 -18.47 -23.48 -14.22
C LEU A 321 -17.85 -23.62 -12.83
N ILE A 322 -17.03 -22.64 -12.44
CA ILE A 322 -16.59 -22.51 -11.05
C ILE A 322 -17.75 -21.89 -10.26
N ARG A 323 -18.45 -22.72 -9.49
CA ARG A 323 -19.64 -22.30 -8.72
C ARG A 323 -19.26 -21.77 -7.35
N TYR A 324 -18.20 -22.30 -6.76
CA TYR A 324 -17.72 -21.94 -5.43
C TYR A 324 -16.24 -21.62 -5.46
N PHE A 325 -15.87 -20.58 -4.71
CA PHE A 325 -14.51 -20.34 -4.27
C PHE A 325 -14.51 -20.39 -2.74
N VAL A 326 -13.56 -21.08 -2.13
CA VAL A 326 -13.40 -21.13 -0.67
C VAL A 326 -11.98 -20.75 -0.29
N ALA A 327 -11.82 -19.97 0.78
CA ALA A 327 -10.52 -19.65 1.34
C ALA A 327 -10.44 -20.22 2.76
N GLY A 328 -9.31 -20.85 3.09
CA GLY A 328 -9.08 -21.53 4.36
C GLY A 328 -9.14 -20.55 5.52
N HIS A 329 -8.59 -19.35 5.31
CA HIS A 329 -8.70 -18.22 6.22
C HIS A 329 -8.36 -16.89 5.50
N HIS A 330 -8.45 -15.77 6.22
CA HIS A 330 -8.35 -14.42 5.67
C HIS A 330 -6.96 -13.98 5.20
N HIS A 331 -5.89 -14.73 5.47
CA HIS A 331 -4.54 -14.32 5.06
C HIS A 331 -4.42 -14.29 3.52
N PRO A 332 -3.55 -13.40 3.00
CA PRO A 332 -3.46 -13.16 1.56
C PRO A 332 -3.09 -14.41 0.76
N HIS A 333 -2.34 -15.36 1.33
CA HIS A 333 -1.98 -16.63 0.69
C HIS A 333 -3.19 -17.50 0.31
N TYR A 334 -4.37 -17.19 0.85
CA TYR A 334 -5.59 -17.98 0.71
C TYR A 334 -6.71 -17.21 0.03
N LEU A 335 -6.81 -15.92 0.37
CA LEU A 335 -7.90 -15.07 -0.09
C LEU A 335 -7.48 -14.03 -1.13
N GLY A 336 -6.18 -13.78 -1.34
CA GLY A 336 -5.68 -12.68 -2.16
C GLY A 336 -6.13 -12.71 -3.63
N GLY A 337 -6.39 -13.89 -4.18
CA GLY A 337 -6.88 -14.08 -5.54
C GLY A 337 -8.40 -14.15 -5.68
N VAL A 338 -9.19 -13.70 -4.69
CA VAL A 338 -10.66 -13.83 -4.68
C VAL A 338 -11.38 -13.08 -5.80
N ARG A 339 -10.87 -11.92 -6.23
CA ARG A 339 -11.61 -10.98 -7.10
C ARG A 339 -11.96 -11.57 -8.49
N PRO A 340 -11.08 -12.28 -9.19
CA PRO A 340 -11.45 -13.04 -10.39
C PRO A 340 -12.61 -14.02 -10.21
N PHE A 341 -12.69 -14.72 -9.06
CA PHE A 341 -13.79 -15.65 -8.78
C PHE A 341 -15.12 -14.90 -8.61
N VAL A 342 -15.09 -13.74 -7.96
CA VAL A 342 -16.25 -12.83 -7.86
C VAL A 342 -16.69 -12.38 -9.25
N GLN A 343 -15.75 -12.01 -10.13
CA GLN A 343 -16.05 -11.61 -11.51
C GLN A 343 -16.75 -12.74 -12.28
N ARG A 344 -16.29 -13.99 -12.12
CA ARG A 344 -16.93 -15.19 -12.70
C ARG A 344 -18.27 -15.55 -12.06
N GLY A 345 -18.58 -14.97 -10.90
CA GLY A 345 -19.85 -15.16 -10.20
C GLY A 345 -19.88 -16.34 -9.25
N ALA A 346 -18.72 -16.84 -8.85
CA ALA A 346 -18.64 -17.86 -7.82
C ALA A 346 -19.20 -17.31 -6.50
N THR A 347 -19.84 -18.18 -5.72
CA THR A 347 -20.13 -17.90 -4.32
C THR A 347 -18.84 -18.08 -3.52
N VAL A 348 -18.44 -17.03 -2.80
CA VAL A 348 -17.26 -17.02 -1.93
C VAL A 348 -17.65 -17.59 -0.57
N VAL A 349 -17.05 -18.70 -0.18
CA VAL A 349 -17.27 -19.37 1.11
C VAL A 349 -16.08 -19.06 2.02
N VAL A 350 -16.34 -18.55 3.22
CA VAL A 350 -15.30 -18.17 4.19
C VAL A 350 -15.72 -18.54 5.61
N GLY A 351 -14.77 -18.47 6.54
CA GLY A 351 -15.04 -18.66 7.97
C GLY A 351 -15.83 -17.52 8.59
N ALA A 352 -16.20 -17.71 9.86
CA ALA A 352 -17.00 -16.75 10.60
C ALA A 352 -16.26 -15.43 10.82
N GLY A 353 -16.87 -14.30 10.42
CA GLY A 353 -16.38 -12.95 10.68
C GLY A 353 -15.69 -12.28 9.50
N ASP A 354 -15.55 -12.97 8.37
CA ASP A 354 -14.82 -12.52 7.19
C ASP A 354 -15.67 -11.83 6.12
N GLU A 355 -17.01 -11.89 6.20
CA GLU A 355 -17.88 -11.32 5.16
C GLU A 355 -17.56 -9.86 4.87
N THR A 356 -17.37 -9.04 5.90
CA THR A 356 -17.05 -7.62 5.73
C THR A 356 -15.69 -7.42 5.05
N TYR A 357 -14.72 -8.29 5.34
CA TYR A 357 -13.40 -8.23 4.75
C TYR A 357 -13.42 -8.65 3.27
N VAL A 358 -14.07 -9.76 2.93
CA VAL A 358 -14.28 -10.19 1.54
C VAL A 358 -15.01 -9.12 0.73
N ARG A 359 -16.05 -8.50 1.30
CA ARG A 359 -16.77 -7.40 0.65
C ARG A 359 -15.88 -6.18 0.43
N TYR A 360 -15.00 -5.85 1.38
CA TYR A 360 -13.98 -4.82 1.17
C TYR A 360 -13.08 -5.18 -0.02
N LEU A 361 -12.49 -6.38 -0.05
CA LEU A 361 -11.60 -6.81 -1.13
C LEU A 361 -12.30 -6.78 -2.50
N ALA A 362 -13.55 -7.22 -2.58
CA ALA A 362 -14.33 -7.24 -3.81
C ALA A 362 -14.69 -5.84 -4.33
N THR A 363 -14.84 -4.86 -3.44
CA THR A 363 -15.25 -3.48 -3.80
C THR A 363 -14.09 -2.49 -3.83
N ALA A 364 -12.91 -2.89 -3.35
CA ALA A 364 -11.71 -2.06 -3.37
C ALA A 364 -11.39 -1.60 -4.80
N PRO A 365 -11.16 -0.30 -5.02
CA PRO A 365 -10.82 0.22 -6.34
C PRO A 365 -9.47 -0.33 -6.78
N HIS A 366 -9.34 -0.74 -8.04
CA HIS A 366 -8.08 -1.14 -8.65
C HIS A 366 -7.83 -0.27 -9.89
N THR A 367 -7.95 1.04 -9.77
CA THR A 367 -7.92 1.96 -10.91
C THR A 367 -6.51 2.17 -11.46
N LEU A 368 -5.47 2.02 -10.63
CA LEU A 368 -4.07 2.13 -11.06
C LEU A 368 -3.59 0.87 -11.81
N ARG A 369 -4.04 -0.31 -11.39
CA ARG A 369 -3.80 -1.60 -12.07
C ARG A 369 -5.10 -2.40 -12.16
N PRO A 370 -5.98 -2.10 -13.14
CA PRO A 370 -7.28 -2.76 -13.25
C PRO A 370 -7.18 -4.27 -13.41
N ASP A 371 -7.93 -5.00 -12.61
CA ASP A 371 -8.14 -6.45 -12.73
C ASP A 371 -9.46 -6.76 -13.47
N SER A 372 -9.81 -8.04 -13.59
CA SER A 372 -11.02 -8.45 -14.31
C SER A 372 -12.29 -7.94 -13.62
N LEU A 373 -12.35 -7.93 -12.28
CA LEU A 373 -13.50 -7.43 -11.55
C LEU A 373 -13.67 -5.91 -11.67
N GLN A 374 -12.58 -5.14 -11.67
CA GLN A 374 -12.62 -3.69 -11.91
C GLN A 374 -13.10 -3.36 -13.33
N ARG A 375 -12.70 -4.16 -14.33
CA ARG A 375 -13.14 -3.98 -15.73
C ARG A 375 -14.57 -4.45 -15.97
N HIS A 376 -15.00 -5.51 -15.27
CA HIS A 376 -16.32 -6.12 -15.41
C HIS A 376 -16.94 -6.34 -14.02
N PRO A 377 -17.47 -5.27 -13.39
CA PRO A 377 -17.98 -5.33 -12.04
C PRO A 377 -19.10 -6.36 -11.89
N ARG A 378 -19.03 -7.14 -10.82
CA ARG A 378 -20.07 -8.09 -10.42
C ARG A 378 -20.24 -8.06 -8.90
N PRO A 379 -21.46 -8.09 -8.37
CA PRO A 379 -21.67 -8.13 -6.93
C PRO A 379 -21.12 -9.43 -6.34
N VAL A 380 -20.43 -9.31 -5.20
CA VAL A 380 -19.94 -10.46 -4.46
C VAL A 380 -21.08 -11.18 -3.72
N GLN A 381 -21.09 -12.49 -3.85
CA GLN A 381 -21.91 -13.41 -3.08
C GLN A 381 -21.01 -14.07 -2.04
N VAL A 382 -21.35 -13.91 -0.77
CA VAL A 382 -20.58 -14.47 0.35
C VAL A 382 -21.47 -15.40 1.15
N GLU A 383 -20.94 -16.55 1.52
CA GLU A 383 -21.52 -17.47 2.50
C GLU A 383 -20.52 -17.72 3.61
N GLU A 384 -20.87 -17.35 4.84
CA GLU A 384 -20.04 -17.63 6.02
C GLU A 384 -20.41 -18.98 6.63
N ILE A 385 -19.40 -19.75 7.01
CA ILE A 385 -19.57 -20.93 7.85
C ILE A 385 -19.43 -20.48 9.31
N PRO A 386 -20.47 -20.66 10.16
CA PRO A 386 -20.39 -20.22 11.54
C PRO A 386 -19.30 -20.99 12.30
N LEU A 387 -18.75 -20.37 13.34
CA LEU A 387 -17.72 -20.98 14.19
C LEU A 387 -18.22 -22.31 14.76
N HIS A 388 -17.39 -23.36 14.64
CA HIS A 388 -17.73 -24.76 14.99
C HIS A 388 -18.85 -25.38 14.15
N GLY A 389 -19.32 -24.69 13.11
CA GLY A 389 -20.25 -25.21 12.13
C GLY A 389 -19.53 -25.87 10.95
N SER A 390 -20.34 -26.38 10.03
CA SER A 390 -19.87 -26.97 8.78
C SER A 390 -20.80 -26.68 7.61
N LYS A 391 -20.28 -26.89 6.41
CA LYS A 391 -21.02 -26.83 5.16
C LYS A 391 -20.64 -28.01 4.27
N THR A 392 -21.63 -28.70 3.73
CA THR A 392 -21.41 -29.77 2.74
C THR A 392 -21.68 -29.24 1.34
N ILE A 393 -20.70 -29.39 0.44
CA ILE A 393 -20.84 -29.19 -1.00
C ILE A 393 -20.93 -30.58 -1.65
N THR A 394 -22.00 -30.86 -2.40
CA THR A 394 -22.23 -32.19 -2.98
C THR A 394 -22.96 -32.12 -4.33
N ASP A 395 -22.73 -33.13 -5.17
CA ASP A 395 -23.52 -33.44 -6.37
C ASP A 395 -24.40 -34.69 -6.21
N GLY A 396 -24.54 -35.20 -4.97
CA GLY A 396 -25.27 -36.42 -4.63
C GLY A 396 -24.45 -37.71 -4.77
N ARG A 397 -23.28 -37.67 -5.41
CA ARG A 397 -22.38 -38.83 -5.58
C ARG A 397 -21.02 -38.63 -4.91
N PHE A 398 -20.58 -37.39 -4.82
CA PHE A 398 -19.35 -36.96 -4.20
C PHE A 398 -19.65 -35.77 -3.28
N GLU A 399 -18.96 -35.70 -2.15
CA GLU A 399 -19.13 -34.60 -1.21
C GLU A 399 -17.82 -34.11 -0.61
N MET A 400 -17.78 -32.81 -0.37
CA MET A 400 -16.75 -32.10 0.37
C MET A 400 -17.42 -31.47 1.59
N GLN A 401 -16.88 -31.72 2.78
CA GLN A 401 -17.33 -31.14 4.04
C GLN A 401 -16.33 -30.08 4.49
N ILE A 402 -16.79 -28.85 4.69
CA ILE A 402 -15.99 -27.71 5.11
C ILE A 402 -16.33 -27.41 6.56
N TYR A 403 -15.34 -27.42 7.46
CA TYR A 403 -15.52 -27.20 8.90
C TYR A 403 -14.83 -25.93 9.35
N CYS A 404 -15.51 -25.08 10.13
CA CYS A 404 -14.89 -23.90 10.74
C CYS A 404 -14.38 -24.24 12.13
N ILE A 405 -13.05 -24.41 12.27
CA ILE A 405 -12.40 -24.68 13.57
C ILE A 405 -11.98 -23.38 14.29
N GLY A 406 -11.81 -22.29 13.54
CA GLY A 406 -11.46 -20.98 14.06
C GLY A 406 -10.24 -21.01 14.97
N ALA A 407 -10.33 -20.36 16.14
CA ALA A 407 -9.22 -20.22 17.09
C ALA A 407 -8.60 -21.55 17.57
N GLN A 408 -9.26 -22.70 17.38
CA GLN A 408 -8.66 -24.02 17.64
C GLN A 408 -7.45 -24.31 16.74
N SER A 409 -7.34 -23.63 15.59
CA SER A 409 -6.16 -23.67 14.72
C SER A 409 -4.90 -23.12 15.39
N ALA A 410 -5.04 -22.27 16.42
CA ALA A 410 -3.98 -21.41 16.95
C ALA A 410 -3.30 -20.52 15.88
N HIS A 411 -3.95 -20.34 14.73
CA HIS A 411 -3.45 -19.58 13.58
C HIS A 411 -4.36 -18.38 13.26
N THR A 412 -5.66 -18.62 13.03
CA THR A 412 -6.68 -17.56 12.87
C THR A 412 -8.01 -17.90 13.52
N ASN A 413 -8.90 -16.91 13.66
CA ASN A 413 -10.22 -17.09 14.27
C ASN A 413 -11.29 -17.61 13.29
N ASP A 414 -10.99 -17.59 11.99
CA ASP A 414 -11.87 -17.94 10.87
C ASP A 414 -11.48 -19.26 10.17
N TYR A 415 -10.44 -19.94 10.66
CA TYR A 415 -9.84 -21.11 10.02
C TYR A 415 -10.82 -22.24 9.62
N LEU A 416 -10.74 -22.66 8.36
CA LEU A 416 -11.52 -23.73 7.74
C LEU A 416 -10.67 -24.98 7.45
N LEU A 417 -11.30 -26.14 7.50
CA LEU A 417 -10.74 -27.43 7.08
C LEU A 417 -11.63 -28.09 6.03
N TYR A 418 -11.03 -28.81 5.07
CA TYR A 418 -11.77 -29.51 4.02
C TYR A 418 -11.61 -31.02 4.14
N TYR A 419 -12.71 -31.72 4.36
CA TYR A 419 -12.74 -33.16 4.49
C TYR A 419 -13.52 -33.80 3.35
N PHE A 420 -12.94 -34.87 2.77
CA PHE A 420 -13.51 -35.67 1.69
C PHE A 420 -13.78 -37.09 2.22
N PRO A 421 -15.01 -37.42 2.64
CA PRO A 421 -15.31 -38.65 3.38
C PRO A 421 -15.06 -39.94 2.58
N SER A 422 -15.45 -39.96 1.29
CA SER A 422 -15.24 -41.12 0.41
C SER A 422 -13.76 -41.41 0.17
N GLU A 423 -12.96 -40.36 0.06
CA GLU A 423 -11.54 -40.41 -0.25
C GLU A 423 -10.69 -40.57 1.02
N LYS A 424 -11.28 -40.29 2.19
CA LYS A 424 -10.60 -40.19 3.48
C LYS A 424 -9.41 -39.22 3.42
N VAL A 425 -9.64 -38.06 2.80
CA VAL A 425 -8.64 -37.00 2.65
C VAL A 425 -9.06 -35.80 3.47
N LEU A 426 -8.12 -35.25 4.24
CA LEU A 426 -8.22 -33.96 4.89
C LEU A 426 -7.23 -33.01 4.20
N PHE A 427 -7.72 -31.87 3.72
CA PHE A 427 -6.89 -30.76 3.27
C PHE A 427 -6.98 -29.68 4.35
N GLU A 428 -5.84 -29.44 5.00
CA GLU A 428 -5.73 -28.62 6.22
C GLU A 428 -5.00 -27.31 6.02
N ASP A 429 -4.61 -27.01 4.78
CA ASP A 429 -3.86 -25.80 4.44
C ASP A 429 -2.49 -25.71 5.18
N ASP A 430 -2.21 -24.66 5.95
CA ASP A 430 -0.96 -24.41 6.68
C ASP A 430 -1.06 -24.74 8.18
N LEU A 431 -2.09 -25.46 8.60
CA LEU A 431 -2.34 -25.79 9.99
C LEU A 431 -1.18 -26.60 10.61
N ALA A 432 -0.55 -27.49 9.84
CA ALA A 432 0.64 -28.22 10.27
C ALA A 432 1.85 -27.94 9.37
N GLY A 433 2.99 -27.65 10.00
CA GLY A 433 4.28 -27.66 9.31
C GLY A 433 4.70 -29.09 9.01
N ILE A 434 4.97 -29.40 7.73
CA ILE A 434 5.59 -30.67 7.34
C ILE A 434 7.11 -30.51 7.50
N PRO A 435 7.78 -31.25 8.40
CA PRO A 435 9.24 -31.25 8.47
C PRO A 435 9.80 -31.69 7.11
N GLN A 436 10.68 -30.89 6.52
CA GLN A 436 11.39 -31.25 5.28
C GLN A 436 12.50 -32.26 5.53
#